data_AF-X5DQ81-F1
#
_entry.id   AF-X5DQ81-F1
#
_cell.length_a   1.000
_cell.length_b   1.000
_cell.length_c   1.000
_cell.angle_alpha   90.00
_cell.angle_beta   90.00
_cell.angle_gamma   90.00
#
_symmetry.space_group_name_H-M   'P 1'
#
loop_
_entity.id
_entity.type
_entity.pdbx_description
1 polymer ?
#
loop_
_entity_poly.entity_id
_entity_poly.type
_entity_poly.pdbx_seq_one_letter_code
_entity_poly.pdbx_strand_id
1 'polypeptide(L)'
;MNDDETDLGLRADEIHPTDATCSLSLFENSYLGIKPCVMFNVDVECEEIERDDDDDEFDGTLGIAIEGARFQGKSWRDLDSFHLDNVECFTNIDDPDISVYFDTMHRRMGRLTIEVIQRRGDLVDLRIAASEDIDDLGLDSFSVNVTATFTGVSATLTSKEVAVSDLIDLDGLVEGSPGHWSVPQ
;
A
#
# COMPACT_ATOMS: atom_id res chain seq x y z
N MET A 1 38.07 -15.95 -8.60
CA MET A 1 36.86 -15.12 -8.77
C MET A 1 35.81 -16.10 -9.20
N ASN A 2 35.04 -16.59 -8.23
CA ASN A 2 33.83 -17.34 -8.52
C ASN A 2 32.76 -16.27 -8.65
N ASP A 3 32.32 -16.02 -9.87
CA ASP A 3 31.09 -15.28 -10.17
C ASP A 3 29.91 -16.27 -9.99
N ASP A 4 29.76 -16.81 -8.77
CA ASP A 4 28.47 -17.36 -8.34
C ASP A 4 27.65 -16.16 -7.81
N GLU A 5 27.34 -15.22 -8.70
CA GLU A 5 26.15 -14.39 -8.51
C GLU A 5 24.98 -15.31 -8.89
N THR A 6 24.48 -16.05 -7.90
CA THR A 6 23.15 -16.64 -8.01
C THR A 6 22.20 -15.48 -8.31
N ASP A 7 21.55 -15.56 -9.46
CA ASP A 7 20.57 -14.61 -9.99
C ASP A 7 19.29 -14.67 -9.14
N LEU A 8 19.41 -14.26 -7.87
CA LEU A 8 18.37 -14.26 -6.83
C LEU A 8 17.49 -13.01 -6.86
N GLY A 9 17.77 -12.08 -7.78
CA GLY A 9 17.01 -10.85 -7.92
C GLY A 9 15.55 -11.14 -8.31
N LEU A 10 14.62 -10.38 -7.73
CA LEU A 10 13.23 -10.42 -8.16
C LEU A 10 13.08 -9.70 -9.50
N ARG A 11 12.47 -10.36 -10.48
CA ARG A 11 12.18 -9.74 -11.78
C ARG A 11 10.75 -9.23 -11.81
N ALA A 12 10.54 -8.13 -12.54
CA ALA A 12 9.24 -7.48 -12.62
C ALA A 12 8.14 -8.38 -13.22
N ASP A 13 8.50 -9.31 -14.11
CA ASP A 13 7.58 -10.26 -14.73
C ASP A 13 7.21 -11.43 -13.82
N GLU A 14 7.79 -11.54 -12.63
CA GLU A 14 7.45 -12.55 -11.61
C GLU A 14 6.41 -12.03 -10.61
N ILE A 15 6.06 -10.74 -10.71
CA ILE A 15 5.07 -10.12 -9.83
C ILE A 15 3.68 -10.40 -10.39
N HIS A 16 3.01 -11.37 -9.80
CA HIS A 16 1.67 -11.82 -10.20
C HIS A 16 0.68 -11.64 -9.05
N PRO A 17 -0.06 -10.51 -9.00
CA PRO A 17 -1.05 -10.27 -7.95
C PRO A 17 -2.17 -11.33 -7.93
N THR A 18 -2.52 -11.81 -6.74
CA THR A 18 -3.57 -12.80 -6.50
C THR A 18 -4.79 -12.19 -5.81
N ASP A 19 -4.55 -11.37 -4.79
CA ASP A 19 -5.57 -10.60 -4.06
C ASP A 19 -5.03 -9.22 -3.70
N ALA A 20 -5.94 -8.28 -3.44
CA ALA A 20 -5.57 -6.97 -2.94
C ALA A 20 -6.65 -6.40 -2.02
N THR A 21 -6.22 -5.67 -1.02
CA THR A 21 -7.09 -4.86 -0.17
C THR A 21 -6.63 -3.43 -0.13
N CYS A 22 -7.55 -2.52 0.13
CA CYS A 22 -7.22 -1.12 0.35
C CYS A 22 -8.06 -0.53 1.48
N SER A 23 -7.52 0.46 2.17
CA SER A 23 -8.16 1.09 3.32
C SER A 23 -7.81 2.56 3.44
N LEU A 24 -8.60 3.28 4.21
CA LEU A 24 -8.27 4.63 4.66
C LEU A 24 -8.00 4.63 6.16
N SER A 25 -6.87 5.20 6.56
CA SER A 25 -6.46 5.32 7.96
C SER A 25 -6.39 6.78 8.36
N LEU A 26 -7.12 7.17 9.39
CA LEU A 26 -6.99 8.48 10.01
C LEU A 26 -5.84 8.41 11.00
N PHE A 27 -4.82 9.21 10.72
CA PHE A 27 -3.56 9.19 11.42
C PHE A 27 -3.20 10.58 11.95
N GLU A 28 -2.69 10.63 13.16
CA GLU A 28 -2.02 11.81 13.70
C GLU A 28 -0.81 11.41 14.54
N ASN A 29 0.23 12.24 14.51
CA ASN A 29 1.37 12.07 15.41
C ASN A 29 1.95 13.43 15.77
N SER A 30 1.47 14.01 16.87
CA SER A 30 1.90 15.31 17.35
C SER A 30 3.38 15.35 17.77
N TYR A 31 3.95 14.23 18.22
CA TYR A 31 5.37 14.12 18.55
C TYR A 31 6.26 14.30 17.31
N LEU A 32 5.79 13.82 16.16
CA LEU A 32 6.47 13.91 14.87
C LEU A 32 6.05 15.16 14.07
N GLY A 33 5.16 16.00 14.63
CA GLY A 33 4.62 17.18 13.95
C GLY A 33 3.60 16.86 12.85
N ILE A 34 3.15 15.60 12.75
CA ILE A 34 2.18 15.17 11.75
C ILE A 34 0.78 15.56 12.24
N LYS A 35 0.16 16.48 11.51
CA LYS A 35 -1.23 16.88 11.74
C LYS A 35 -2.19 15.72 11.39
N PRO A 36 -3.37 15.67 12.01
CA PRO A 36 -4.42 14.74 11.63
C PRO A 36 -4.68 14.76 10.12
N CYS A 37 -4.60 13.60 9.49
CA CYS A 37 -4.79 13.42 8.06
C CYS A 37 -5.37 12.04 7.76
N VAL A 38 -5.79 11.85 6.52
CA VAL A 38 -6.25 10.55 6.01
C VAL A 38 -5.15 9.98 5.12
N MET A 39 -4.79 8.73 5.35
CA MET A 39 -3.83 7.97 4.56
C MET A 39 -4.55 6.84 3.83
N PHE A 40 -4.22 6.65 2.56
CA PHE A 40 -4.61 5.51 1.76
C PHE A 40 -3.55 4.43 1.87
N ASN A 41 -3.98 3.20 2.13
CA ASN A 41 -3.09 2.05 2.22
C ASN A 41 -3.58 0.96 1.27
N VAL A 42 -2.65 0.21 0.71
CA VAL A 42 -2.93 -0.90 -0.21
C VAL A 42 -2.03 -2.06 0.14
N ASP A 43 -2.61 -3.24 0.28
CA ASP A 43 -1.90 -4.50 0.45
C ASP A 43 -2.23 -5.38 -0.76
N VAL A 44 -1.19 -5.94 -1.39
CA VAL A 44 -1.30 -6.80 -2.56
C VAL A 44 -0.59 -8.11 -2.26
N GLU A 45 -1.34 -9.19 -2.26
CA GLU A 45 -0.82 -10.55 -2.23
C GLU A 45 -0.42 -10.96 -3.66
N CYS A 46 0.67 -11.71 -3.80
CA CYS A 46 1.13 -12.23 -5.08
C CYS A 46 1.26 -13.75 -5.05
N GLU A 47 1.40 -14.35 -6.23
CA GLU A 47 1.76 -15.77 -6.35
C GLU A 47 3.13 -16.01 -5.71
N GLU A 48 3.27 -17.15 -5.04
CA GLU A 48 4.57 -17.61 -4.53
C GLU A 48 5.52 -17.84 -5.70
N ILE A 49 6.78 -17.45 -5.51
CA ILE A 49 7.84 -17.71 -6.48
C ILE A 49 8.49 -19.04 -6.12
N GLU A 50 8.60 -19.93 -7.10
CA GLU A 50 9.38 -21.17 -6.97
C GLU A 50 10.77 -20.94 -7.58
N ARG A 51 11.83 -21.20 -6.80
CA ARG A 51 13.22 -21.24 -7.28
C ARG A 51 13.74 -22.67 -7.17
N ASP A 52 14.44 -23.12 -8.20
CA ASP A 52 15.15 -24.42 -8.21
C ASP A 52 16.47 -24.32 -7.39
N ASP A 53 16.45 -23.66 -6.23
CA ASP A 53 17.57 -23.69 -5.30
C ASP A 53 17.40 -24.88 -4.35
N ASP A 54 18.45 -25.69 -4.21
CA ASP A 54 18.52 -26.84 -3.30
C ASP A 54 18.51 -26.42 -1.81
N ASP A 55 18.29 -25.14 -1.50
CA ASP A 55 18.30 -24.59 -0.15
C ASP A 55 16.87 -24.52 0.41
N ASP A 56 16.60 -25.32 1.45
CA ASP A 56 15.32 -25.42 2.15
C ASP A 56 14.90 -24.10 2.87
N GLU A 57 15.63 -22.99 2.66
CA GLU A 57 15.44 -21.70 3.34
C GLU A 57 14.62 -20.67 2.54
N PHE A 58 14.41 -20.88 1.24
CA PHE A 58 13.60 -19.96 0.42
C PHE A 58 12.10 -20.22 0.60
N ASP A 59 11.37 -19.24 1.12
CA ASP A 59 9.94 -19.33 1.43
C ASP A 59 9.05 -18.94 0.23
N GLY A 60 9.62 -18.31 -0.79
CA GLY A 60 8.90 -17.93 -2.02
C GLY A 60 7.83 -16.86 -1.84
N THR A 61 7.63 -16.33 -0.63
CA THR A 61 6.61 -15.33 -0.33
C THR A 61 6.86 -14.03 -1.09
N LEU A 62 5.81 -13.52 -1.73
CA LEU A 62 5.80 -12.23 -2.43
C LEU A 62 4.57 -11.41 -2.06
N GLY A 63 4.77 -10.14 -1.73
CA GLY A 63 3.70 -9.19 -1.51
C GLY A 63 4.15 -7.75 -1.71
N ILE A 64 3.20 -6.85 -1.94
CA ILE A 64 3.45 -5.40 -2.05
C ILE A 64 2.57 -4.69 -1.03
N ALA A 65 3.15 -3.80 -0.24
CA ALA A 65 2.42 -2.93 0.65
C ALA A 65 2.72 -1.47 0.34
N ILE A 66 1.66 -0.66 0.34
CA ILE A 66 1.72 0.80 0.31
C ILE A 66 1.09 1.30 1.59
N GLU A 67 1.84 2.07 2.36
CA GLU A 67 1.38 2.68 3.60
C GLU A 67 1.53 4.20 3.52
N GLY A 68 0.60 4.94 4.13
CA GLY A 68 0.81 6.38 4.35
C GLY A 68 0.59 7.28 3.12
N ALA A 69 -0.03 6.79 2.04
CA ALA A 69 -0.29 7.60 0.86
C ALA A 69 -1.38 8.65 1.13
N ARG A 70 -1.00 9.92 1.27
CA ARG A 70 -1.92 11.00 1.66
C ARG A 70 -3.17 11.10 0.80
N PHE A 71 -4.33 10.91 1.42
CA PHE A 71 -5.65 11.06 0.80
C PHE A 71 -6.23 12.45 1.09
N GLN A 72 -6.50 13.23 0.04
CA GLN A 72 -7.03 14.59 0.15
C GLN A 72 -8.55 14.68 -0.03
N GLY A 73 -9.20 13.56 -0.35
CA GLY A 73 -10.66 13.47 -0.48
C GLY A 73 -11.36 13.80 0.84
N LYS A 74 -12.61 14.25 0.73
CA LYS A 74 -13.48 14.56 1.86
C LYS A 74 -14.50 13.47 2.14
N SER A 75 -14.68 12.53 1.24
CA SER A 75 -15.44 11.30 1.43
C SER A 75 -14.59 10.11 1.00
N TRP A 76 -14.83 8.93 1.57
CA TRP A 76 -14.23 7.70 1.06
C TRP A 76 -14.63 7.43 -0.40
N ARG A 77 -15.75 8.00 -0.86
CA ARG A 77 -16.18 7.92 -2.26
C ARG A 77 -15.30 8.73 -3.21
N ASP A 78 -14.49 9.66 -2.70
CA ASP A 78 -13.54 10.43 -3.50
C ASP A 78 -12.29 9.61 -3.90
N LEU A 79 -12.20 8.34 -3.46
CA LEU A 79 -11.20 7.38 -3.95
C LEU A 79 -11.19 7.31 -5.48
N ASP A 80 -12.34 7.49 -6.16
CA ASP A 80 -12.46 7.45 -7.62
C ASP A 80 -11.59 8.49 -8.35
N SER A 81 -11.08 9.49 -7.62
CA SER A 81 -10.18 10.53 -8.14
C SER A 81 -8.79 10.50 -7.52
N PHE A 82 -8.47 9.45 -6.74
CA PHE A 82 -7.18 9.35 -6.08
C PHE A 82 -6.07 9.05 -7.09
N HIS A 83 -5.04 9.90 -7.06
CA HIS A 83 -3.88 9.77 -7.90
C HIS A 83 -2.64 10.33 -7.21
N LEU A 84 -1.56 9.56 -7.24
CA LEU A 84 -0.19 9.99 -6.94
C LEU A 84 0.66 9.71 -8.18
N ASP A 85 1.43 10.70 -8.61
CA ASP A 85 2.32 10.59 -9.76
C ASP A 85 3.77 10.75 -9.32
N ASN A 86 4.56 9.68 -9.49
CA ASN A 86 6.00 9.67 -9.31
C ASN A 86 6.49 10.35 -8.01
N VAL A 87 5.77 10.12 -6.90
CA VAL A 87 6.09 10.71 -5.60
C VAL A 87 7.30 10.00 -5.00
N GLU A 88 8.15 10.77 -4.31
CA GLU A 88 9.27 10.21 -3.56
C GLU A 88 8.77 9.57 -2.26
N CYS A 89 9.34 8.43 -1.93
CA CYS A 89 9.05 7.69 -0.72
C CYS A 89 10.18 7.89 0.31
N PHE A 90 9.85 7.77 1.60
CA PHE A 90 10.80 7.81 2.70
C PHE A 90 11.65 9.11 2.82
N THR A 91 11.28 10.21 2.17
CA THR A 91 12.07 11.46 2.27
C THR A 91 11.68 12.33 3.46
N ASN A 92 10.40 12.31 3.81
CA ASN A 92 9.79 12.97 4.94
C ASN A 92 9.01 11.97 5.79
N ILE A 93 8.65 12.41 6.99
CA ILE A 93 7.98 11.57 7.99
C ILE A 93 6.52 11.24 7.66
N ASP A 94 5.98 11.90 6.64
CA ASP A 94 4.60 11.87 6.17
C ASP A 94 4.48 11.53 4.68
N ASP A 95 5.59 11.06 4.09
CA ASP A 95 5.61 10.49 2.75
C ASP A 95 5.04 9.07 2.77
N PRO A 96 4.56 8.56 1.62
CA PRO A 96 4.19 7.17 1.51
C PRO A 96 5.40 6.24 1.58
N ASP A 97 5.15 5.04 2.08
CA ASP A 97 6.08 3.92 2.09
C ASP A 97 5.57 2.88 1.09
N ILE A 98 6.40 2.50 0.11
CA ILE A 98 6.14 1.33 -0.74
C ILE A 98 7.19 0.25 -0.48
N SER A 99 6.68 -0.94 -0.21
CA SER A 99 7.45 -2.08 0.24
C SER A 99 7.12 -3.30 -0.60
N VAL A 100 8.15 -4.03 -1.00
CA VAL A 100 8.04 -5.38 -1.55
C VAL A 100 8.52 -6.34 -0.48
N TYR A 101 7.66 -7.28 -0.11
CA TYR A 101 8.02 -8.40 0.75
C TYR A 101 8.43 -9.54 -0.17
N PHE A 102 9.68 -9.95 -0.13
CA PHE A 102 10.20 -11.06 -0.91
C PHE A 102 11.03 -11.97 -0.01
N ASP A 103 10.69 -13.26 0.02
CA ASP A 103 11.36 -14.26 0.86
C ASP A 103 11.41 -13.84 2.33
N THR A 104 10.24 -13.46 2.88
CA THR A 104 10.05 -12.89 4.23
C THR A 104 10.78 -11.56 4.53
N MET A 105 11.57 -11.03 3.59
CA MET A 105 12.31 -9.79 3.76
C MET A 105 11.55 -8.58 3.25
N HIS A 106 11.58 -7.51 4.03
CA HIS A 106 11.07 -6.19 3.66
C HIS A 106 12.10 -5.45 2.78
N ARG A 107 11.68 -4.98 1.61
CA ARG A 107 12.50 -4.26 0.63
C ARG A 107 11.79 -3.00 0.16
N ARG A 108 12.50 -1.87 0.09
CA ARG A 108 11.92 -0.55 -0.18
C ARG A 108 12.12 -0.11 -1.62
N MET A 109 11.12 0.60 -2.15
CA MET A 109 11.19 1.29 -3.44
C MET A 109 11.14 2.81 -3.24
N GLY A 110 11.91 3.58 -4.00
CA GLY A 110 12.10 5.02 -3.77
C GLY A 110 11.05 5.92 -4.40
N ARG A 111 10.32 5.45 -5.42
CA ARG A 111 9.23 6.21 -6.04
C ARG A 111 7.98 5.39 -6.22
N LEU A 112 6.85 6.08 -6.13
CA LEU A 112 5.51 5.50 -6.19
C LEU A 112 4.61 6.28 -7.14
N THR A 113 3.83 5.55 -7.94
CA THR A 113 2.68 6.05 -8.67
C THR A 113 1.48 5.18 -8.33
N ILE A 114 0.36 5.80 -8.00
CA ILE A 114 -0.92 5.12 -7.79
C ILE A 114 -1.99 5.86 -8.57
N GLU A 115 -2.83 5.10 -9.25
CA GLU A 115 -4.01 5.61 -9.93
C GLU A 115 -5.20 4.72 -9.57
N VAL A 116 -6.24 5.30 -8.99
CA VAL A 116 -7.55 4.65 -8.96
C VAL A 116 -8.18 4.82 -10.34
N ILE A 117 -8.32 3.71 -11.06
CA ILE A 117 -8.88 3.67 -12.40
C ILE A 117 -10.40 3.83 -12.35
N GLN A 118 -11.03 3.07 -11.45
CA GLN A 118 -12.47 3.11 -11.19
C GLN A 118 -12.81 2.40 -9.89
N ARG A 119 -14.01 2.65 -9.37
CA ARG A 119 -14.59 1.92 -8.23
C ARG A 119 -15.97 1.39 -8.58
N ARG A 120 -16.29 0.21 -8.07
CA ARG A 120 -17.57 -0.47 -8.24
C ARG A 120 -18.01 -1.06 -6.90
N GLY A 121 -18.82 -0.31 -6.16
CA GLY A 121 -19.19 -0.69 -4.79
C GLY A 121 -17.99 -0.54 -3.86
N ASP A 122 -17.58 -1.65 -3.26
CA ASP A 122 -16.39 -1.83 -2.43
C ASP A 122 -15.15 -2.26 -3.24
N LEU A 123 -15.28 -2.60 -4.52
CA LEU A 123 -14.12 -2.94 -5.35
C LEU A 123 -13.49 -1.69 -5.97
N VAL A 124 -12.17 -1.56 -5.86
CA VAL A 124 -11.36 -0.44 -6.38
C VAL A 124 -10.33 -0.99 -7.35
N ASP A 125 -10.44 -0.63 -8.62
CA ASP A 125 -9.45 -1.00 -9.64
C ASP A 125 -8.27 -0.01 -9.55
N LEU A 126 -7.08 -0.51 -9.28
CA LEU A 126 -5.87 0.27 -9.05
C LEU A 126 -4.81 -0.06 -10.10
N ARG A 127 -4.05 0.96 -10.51
CA ARG A 127 -2.73 0.81 -11.11
C ARG A 127 -1.68 1.30 -10.12
N ILE A 128 -0.71 0.44 -9.83
CA ILE A 128 0.43 0.73 -8.97
C ILE A 128 1.69 0.63 -9.83
N ALA A 129 2.61 1.57 -9.66
CA ALA A 129 3.95 1.45 -10.21
C ALA A 129 4.98 1.95 -9.19
N ALA A 130 6.12 1.28 -9.15
CA ALA A 130 7.23 1.65 -8.29
C ALA A 130 8.54 1.65 -9.09
N SER A 131 9.49 2.46 -8.63
CA SER A 131 10.85 2.48 -9.17
C SER A 131 11.86 2.87 -8.11
N GLU A 132 13.14 2.82 -8.46
CA GLU A 132 14.29 3.09 -7.57
C GLU A 132 14.39 2.03 -6.47
N ASP A 133 15.01 0.90 -6.80
CA ASP A 133 15.32 -0.17 -5.85
C ASP A 133 16.30 0.33 -4.77
N ILE A 134 15.81 0.58 -3.55
CA ILE A 134 16.62 1.15 -2.47
C ILE A 134 17.47 0.07 -1.79
N ASP A 135 16.95 -1.17 -1.75
CA ASP A 135 17.51 -2.25 -0.94
C ASP A 135 18.11 -3.38 -1.79
N ASP A 136 18.46 -3.06 -3.05
CA ASP A 136 19.11 -3.94 -4.04
C ASP A 136 18.39 -5.30 -4.20
N LEU A 137 17.06 -5.28 -4.32
CA LEU A 137 16.23 -6.45 -4.63
C LEU A 137 16.43 -7.00 -6.05
N GLY A 138 17.08 -6.24 -6.94
CA GLY A 138 17.22 -6.56 -8.37
C GLY A 138 16.04 -6.08 -9.21
N LEU A 139 15.21 -5.17 -8.67
CA LEU A 139 13.95 -4.74 -9.25
C LEU A 139 13.96 -3.23 -9.56
N ASP A 140 14.54 -2.82 -10.69
CA ASP A 140 14.65 -1.39 -11.05
C ASP A 140 13.31 -0.64 -11.03
N SER A 141 12.26 -1.29 -11.55
CA SER A 141 10.88 -0.78 -11.56
C SER A 141 9.87 -1.88 -11.88
N PHE A 142 8.62 -1.69 -11.47
CA PHE A 142 7.50 -2.55 -11.85
C PHE A 142 6.19 -1.78 -11.95
N SER A 143 5.18 -2.38 -12.59
CA SER A 143 3.80 -1.89 -12.55
C SER A 143 2.82 -3.05 -12.55
N VAL A 144 1.84 -2.97 -11.67
CA VAL A 144 0.77 -3.96 -11.53
C VAL A 144 -0.60 -3.28 -11.60
N ASN A 145 -1.58 -4.00 -12.14
CA ASN A 145 -2.98 -3.61 -12.06
C ASN A 145 -3.70 -4.61 -11.17
N VAL A 146 -4.45 -4.14 -10.18
CA VAL A 146 -5.14 -4.98 -9.21
C VAL A 146 -6.58 -4.52 -9.02
N THR A 147 -7.46 -5.44 -8.66
CA THR A 147 -8.77 -5.09 -8.11
C THR A 147 -8.68 -5.27 -6.61
N ALA A 148 -8.65 -4.17 -5.86
CA ALA A 148 -8.56 -4.21 -4.41
C ALA A 148 -9.95 -4.13 -3.76
N THR A 149 -10.17 -4.91 -2.72
CA THR A 149 -11.36 -4.77 -1.87
C THR A 149 -11.16 -3.64 -0.88
N PHE A 150 -12.05 -2.64 -0.87
CA PHE A 150 -12.07 -1.57 0.11
C PHE A 150 -12.58 -2.08 1.45
N THR A 151 -11.69 -2.18 2.43
CA THR A 151 -12.01 -2.77 3.74
C THR A 151 -12.59 -1.76 4.73
N GLY A 152 -12.47 -0.47 4.43
CA GLY A 152 -13.11 0.59 5.19
C GLY A 152 -12.18 1.72 5.63
N VAL A 153 -12.63 2.42 6.67
CA VAL A 153 -11.95 3.53 7.31
C VAL A 153 -11.63 3.15 8.74
N SER A 154 -10.38 3.31 9.17
CA SER A 154 -9.93 3.08 10.54
C SER A 154 -9.38 4.37 11.14
N ALA A 155 -9.70 4.67 12.39
CA ALA A 155 -9.23 5.87 13.06
C ALA A 155 -8.32 5.55 14.25
N THR A 156 -7.08 6.01 14.16
CA THR A 156 -6.12 6.01 15.27
C THR A 156 -5.78 7.45 15.64
N LEU A 157 -6.74 8.12 16.28
CA LEU A 157 -6.58 9.49 16.78
C LEU A 157 -6.30 9.46 18.30
N THR A 158 -5.22 10.12 18.70
CA THR A 158 -4.79 10.29 20.10
C THR A 158 -5.37 11.57 20.74
N SER A 159 -5.67 12.58 19.93
CA SER A 159 -6.30 13.84 20.29
C SER A 159 -7.82 13.70 20.28
N LYS A 160 -8.46 14.29 21.29
CA LYS A 160 -9.93 14.41 21.34
C LYS A 160 -10.45 15.66 20.64
N GLU A 161 -9.56 16.49 20.10
CA GLU A 161 -9.89 17.80 19.53
C GLU A 161 -10.34 17.73 18.06
N VAL A 162 -10.03 16.63 17.36
CA VAL A 162 -10.40 16.42 15.97
C VAL A 162 -11.40 15.27 15.89
N ALA A 163 -12.60 15.56 15.38
CA ALA A 163 -13.57 14.52 15.11
C ALA A 163 -13.24 13.83 13.77
N VAL A 164 -13.53 12.54 13.66
CA VAL A 164 -13.39 11.80 12.40
C VAL A 164 -14.14 12.47 11.25
N SER A 165 -15.33 13.01 11.54
CA SER A 165 -16.16 13.75 10.58
C SER A 165 -15.53 15.06 10.08
N ASP A 166 -14.53 15.60 10.77
CA ASP A 166 -13.78 16.78 10.31
C ASP A 166 -12.76 16.41 9.23
N LEU A 167 -12.36 15.14 9.19
CA LEU A 167 -11.36 14.61 8.26
C LEU A 167 -12.01 13.94 7.05
N ILE A 168 -13.05 13.12 7.28
CA ILE A 168 -13.70 12.36 6.22
C ILE A 168 -15.20 12.13 6.50
N ASP A 169 -15.99 12.19 5.43
CA ASP A 169 -17.39 11.78 5.40
C ASP A 169 -17.49 10.26 5.27
N LEU A 170 -18.14 9.66 6.27
CA LEU A 170 -18.34 8.22 6.42
C LEU A 170 -19.69 7.74 5.89
N ASP A 171 -20.47 8.60 5.21
CA ASP A 171 -21.78 8.22 4.68
C ASP A 171 -21.71 6.93 3.86
N GLY A 172 -22.64 6.01 4.13
CA GLY A 172 -22.69 4.68 3.53
C GLY A 172 -21.78 3.63 4.17
N LEU A 173 -20.96 3.99 5.17
CA LEU A 173 -20.22 3.03 6.00
C LEU A 173 -20.93 2.79 7.33
N VAL A 174 -20.70 1.63 7.94
CA VAL A 174 -21.25 1.24 9.24
C VAL A 174 -20.10 0.98 10.20
N GLU A 175 -20.20 1.52 11.41
CA GLU A 175 -19.23 1.25 12.47
C GLU A 175 -19.41 -0.17 12.99
N GLY A 176 -18.45 -1.05 12.70
CA GLY A 176 -18.46 -2.45 13.15
C GLY A 176 -17.81 -2.64 14.51
N SER A 177 -16.79 -1.83 14.80
CA SER A 177 -16.09 -1.76 16.08
C SER A 177 -15.64 -0.32 16.33
N PRO A 178 -15.37 0.08 17.59
CA PRO A 178 -15.03 1.47 17.90
C PRO A 178 -13.86 1.97 17.06
N GLY A 179 -14.09 3.00 16.24
CA GLY A 179 -13.07 3.59 15.38
C GLY A 179 -12.84 2.87 14.04
N HIS A 180 -13.71 1.93 13.65
CA HIS A 180 -13.62 1.22 12.38
C HIS A 180 -14.96 1.15 11.67
N TRP A 181 -15.00 1.66 10.43
CA TRP A 181 -16.19 1.75 9.59
C TRP A 181 -15.98 1.01 8.27
N SER A 182 -16.89 0.13 7.88
CA SER A 182 -16.79 -0.66 6.65
C SER A 182 -18.08 -0.61 5.81
N VAL A 183 -18.00 -1.07 4.56
CA VAL A 183 -19.16 -1.19 3.68
C VAL A 183 -20.10 -2.29 4.24
N PRO A 184 -21.42 -2.06 4.30
CA PRO A 184 -22.37 -3.11 4.71
C PRO A 184 -22.27 -4.34 3.80
N GLN A 185 -22.18 -5.53 4.40
CA GLN A 185 -22.26 -6.82 3.69
C GLN A 185 -23.69 -7.15 3.24
#